data_AF-A0A8B8LL19-F1
#
_entry.id   AF-A0A8B8LL19-F1
#
_cell.length_a   1.000
_cell.length_b   1.000
_cell.length_c   1.000
_cell.angle_alpha   90.00
_cell.angle_beta   90.00
_cell.angle_gamma   90.00
#
_symmetry.space_group_name_H-M   'P 1'
#
loop_
_entity.id
_entity.type
_entity.pdbx_description
1 polymer ?
#
loop_
_entity_poly.entity_id
_entity_poly.type
_entity_poly.pdbx_seq_one_letter_code
_entity_poly.pdbx_strand_id
1 'polypeptide(L)'
;MAKQKAIEKVYGEWEASYEALPQWSVAMCDAVRGSIVQLDAVKAYRNDELVHDVQILRCIFWSFAPCIRAFRHCKPLVQIDGTHLYEKYKGTLLVVVAQDSNQNILPIGFAIIEGETADGWHFFLENLRKHVVTQDSVGIIFDRHESINAAIRRSNRQWEPPKAFYMYCIRHIAANFLRRFKTPYLHKLVVRMGYSRIESEFNIHYERLRQRGEVYTDWLNEISREKWVIAYDILKSVRNLPITALVRATYFRLAELFARKGCEAYARKKAGHIFFDAMTTRLQSNKQASRNLCVTVFDRQNETFLVQDVNNNQEYKVQLRQRYCDCGDIQTDRYPCRHVIAVCSSQNID
;
A
#
# COMPACT_ATOMS: atom_id res chain seq x y z
N MET A 1 20.10 17.68 -22.35
CA MET A 1 20.74 18.95 -21.94
C MET A 1 19.76 20.08 -21.64
N ALA A 2 18.84 20.46 -22.53
CA ALA A 2 17.92 21.59 -22.28
C ALA A 2 17.01 21.42 -21.04
N LYS A 3 16.44 20.22 -20.83
CA LYS A 3 15.59 19.91 -19.67
C LYS A 3 16.32 20.07 -18.33
N GLN A 4 17.57 19.64 -18.24
CA GLN A 4 18.37 19.69 -17.01
C GLN A 4 18.76 21.12 -16.66
N LYS A 5 19.20 21.91 -17.66
CA LYS A 5 19.46 23.36 -17.49
C LYS A 5 18.21 24.14 -17.08
N ALA A 6 17.03 23.74 -17.56
CA ALA A 6 15.76 24.34 -17.15
C ALA A 6 15.40 24.01 -15.70
N ILE A 7 15.61 22.76 -15.26
CA ILE A 7 15.41 22.33 -13.87
C ILE A 7 16.39 23.04 -12.94
N GLU A 8 17.67 23.11 -13.30
CA GLU A 8 18.70 23.83 -12.53
C GLU A 8 18.38 25.33 -12.40
N LYS A 9 17.84 25.95 -13.47
CA LYS A 9 17.42 27.36 -13.43
C LYS A 9 16.25 27.61 -12.47
N VAL A 10 15.40 26.61 -12.21
CA VAL A 10 14.22 26.75 -11.33
C VAL A 10 14.52 26.31 -9.89
N TYR A 11 15.33 25.28 -9.71
CA TYR A 11 15.53 24.62 -8.40
C TYR A 11 16.96 24.72 -7.85
N GLY A 12 17.88 25.32 -8.59
CA GLY A 12 19.31 25.39 -8.25
C GLY A 12 20.09 24.16 -8.71
N GLU A 13 21.40 24.21 -8.47
CA GLU A 13 22.30 23.10 -8.80
C GLU A 13 22.05 21.88 -7.92
N TRP A 14 22.38 20.70 -8.46
CA TRP A 14 22.12 19.45 -7.77
C TRP A 14 22.98 19.31 -6.51
N GLU A 15 24.26 19.67 -6.57
CA GLU A 15 25.17 19.70 -5.42
C GLU A 15 24.64 20.58 -4.29
N ALA A 16 24.28 21.83 -4.61
CA ALA A 16 23.72 22.77 -3.64
C ALA A 16 22.42 22.22 -2.99
N SER A 17 21.63 21.44 -3.73
CA SER A 17 20.46 20.75 -3.18
C SER A 17 20.83 19.71 -2.13
N TYR A 18 21.94 18.98 -2.27
CA TYR A 18 22.39 18.02 -1.24
C TYR A 18 22.97 18.75 -0.01
N GLU A 19 23.75 19.81 -0.23
CA GLU A 19 24.33 20.63 0.85
C GLU A 19 23.26 21.33 1.71
N ALA A 20 22.16 21.76 1.10
CA ALA A 20 21.05 22.40 1.80
C ALA A 20 20.20 21.41 2.62
N LEU A 21 20.29 20.11 2.37
CA LEU A 21 19.35 19.11 2.91
C LEU A 21 19.38 19.00 4.44
N PRO A 22 20.54 19.02 5.13
CA PRO A 22 20.58 19.00 6.59
C PRO A 22 19.92 20.23 7.21
N GLN A 23 20.23 21.44 6.71
CA GLN A 23 19.62 22.67 7.19
C GLN A 23 18.11 22.69 6.95
N TRP A 24 17.69 22.22 5.77
CA TRP A 24 16.27 22.10 5.44
C TRP A 24 15.55 21.10 6.35
N SER A 25 16.22 20.00 6.70
CA SER A 25 15.70 18.99 7.63
C SER A 25 15.45 19.56 9.02
N VAL A 26 16.37 20.37 9.54
CA VAL A 26 16.19 21.08 10.82
C VAL A 26 15.03 22.06 10.73
N ALA A 27 15.03 22.95 9.73
CA ALA A 27 13.98 23.94 9.56
C ALA A 27 12.58 23.32 9.42
N MET A 28 12.48 22.18 8.73
CA MET A 28 11.23 21.45 8.56
C MET A 28 10.75 20.80 9.87
N CYS A 29 11.66 20.24 10.67
CA CYS A 29 11.33 19.72 11.99
C CYS A 29 10.91 20.82 12.98
N ASP A 30 11.49 22.02 12.87
CA ASP A 30 11.10 23.19 13.67
C ASP A 30 9.70 23.70 13.26
N ALA A 31 9.45 23.81 11.96
CA ALA A 31 8.17 24.26 11.43
C ALA A 31 7.03 23.26 11.73
N VAL A 32 7.31 21.96 11.68
CA VAL A 32 6.34 20.90 11.94
C VAL A 32 6.88 19.97 13.02
N ARG A 33 6.79 20.44 14.27
CA ARG A 33 7.25 19.70 15.45
C ARG A 33 6.70 18.27 15.50
N GLY A 34 7.59 17.32 15.78
CA GLY A 34 7.30 15.89 15.79
C GLY A 34 7.45 15.21 14.42
N SER A 35 7.87 15.94 13.38
CA SER A 35 8.35 15.32 12.15
C SER A 35 9.70 14.65 12.40
N ILE A 36 9.98 13.60 11.64
CA ILE A 36 11.18 12.79 11.79
C ILE A 36 12.00 12.90 10.52
N VAL A 37 13.29 13.15 10.68
CA VAL A 37 14.30 12.99 9.63
C VAL A 37 15.45 12.17 10.18
N GLN A 38 15.95 11.22 9.40
CA GLN A 38 17.13 10.42 9.71
C GLN A 38 18.06 10.46 8.50
N LEU A 39 19.31 10.85 8.73
CA LEU A 39 20.34 10.98 7.71
C LEU A 39 21.43 9.94 7.99
N ASP A 40 21.79 9.17 6.97
CA ASP A 40 22.99 8.33 6.98
C ASP A 40 24.00 8.91 5.99
N ALA A 41 25.15 9.33 6.51
CA ALA A 41 26.23 9.91 5.73
C ALA A 41 27.58 9.35 6.18
N VAL A 42 28.49 9.17 5.23
CA VAL A 42 29.84 8.67 5.47
C VAL A 42 30.89 9.71 5.14
N LYS A 43 32.06 9.58 5.76
CA LYS A 43 33.22 10.43 5.45
C LYS A 43 33.70 10.18 4.03
N ALA A 44 34.07 11.24 3.31
CA ALA A 44 34.65 11.13 1.98
C ALA A 44 36.16 10.82 2.07
N TYR A 45 36.64 9.95 1.20
CA TYR A 45 38.06 9.64 1.04
C TYR A 45 38.49 9.90 -0.40
N ARG A 46 39.70 10.45 -0.58
CA ARG A 46 40.33 10.66 -1.89
C ARG A 46 41.74 10.07 -1.82
N ASN A 47 42.01 9.04 -2.61
CA ASN A 47 43.28 8.29 -2.57
C ASN A 47 43.65 7.81 -1.15
N ASP A 48 42.67 7.22 -0.46
CA ASP A 48 42.77 6.76 0.95
C ASP A 48 43.03 7.85 2.00
N GLU A 49 43.12 9.12 1.61
CA GLU A 49 43.17 10.25 2.52
C GLU A 49 41.77 10.76 2.84
N LEU A 50 41.52 11.02 4.14
CA LEU A 50 40.27 11.58 4.60
C LEU A 50 40.12 13.02 4.09
N VAL A 51 39.03 13.30 3.39
CA VAL A 51 38.65 14.66 3.03
C VAL A 51 37.91 15.27 4.23
N HIS A 52 38.64 16.02 5.04
CA HIS A 52 38.07 16.84 6.09
C HIS A 52 37.10 17.84 5.44
N ASP A 53 35.87 17.94 5.97
CA ASP A 53 34.78 18.81 5.49
C ASP A 53 33.86 18.28 4.37
N VAL A 54 34.07 17.04 3.87
CA VAL A 54 33.15 16.43 2.91
C VAL A 54 32.51 15.17 3.47
N GLN A 55 31.17 15.12 3.44
CA GLN A 55 30.37 13.94 3.75
C GLN A 55 29.56 13.51 2.54
N ILE A 56 29.46 12.19 2.36
CA ILE A 56 28.67 11.56 1.31
C ILE A 56 27.37 11.09 1.93
N LEU A 57 26.27 11.74 1.58
CA LEU A 57 24.94 11.29 1.97
C LEU A 57 24.63 9.96 1.25
N ARG A 58 24.40 8.91 2.03
CA ARG A 58 24.01 7.60 1.53
C ARG A 58 22.50 7.47 1.48
N CYS A 59 21.86 7.69 2.63
CA CYS A 59 20.42 7.54 2.78
C CYS A 59 19.81 8.69 3.58
N ILE A 60 18.56 9.02 3.26
CA ILE A 60 17.72 9.89 4.07
C ILE A 60 16.34 9.27 4.21
N PHE A 61 15.80 9.26 5.42
CA PHE A 61 14.40 8.93 5.70
C PHE A 61 13.70 10.16 6.28
N TRP A 62 12.45 10.40 5.88
CA TRP A 62 11.62 11.41 6.52
C TRP A 62 10.15 11.03 6.59
N SER A 63 9.47 11.52 7.62
CA SER A 63 8.03 11.49 7.78
C SER A 63 7.54 12.71 8.53
N PHE A 64 6.41 13.26 8.11
CA PHE A 64 5.84 14.46 8.72
C PHE A 64 4.94 14.11 9.91
N ALA A 65 4.96 14.92 10.96
CA ALA A 65 4.16 14.67 12.17
C ALA A 65 2.66 14.39 11.90
N PRO A 66 1.98 15.12 10.98
CA PRO A 66 0.60 14.82 10.62
C PRO A 66 0.42 13.43 9.99
N CYS A 67 1.36 12.97 9.17
CA CYS A 67 1.36 11.63 8.57
C CYS A 67 1.47 10.53 9.63
N ILE A 68 2.42 10.69 10.56
CA ILE A 68 2.65 9.75 11.67
C ILE A 68 1.37 9.62 12.52
N ARG A 69 0.73 10.76 12.84
CA ARG A 69 -0.54 10.77 13.59
C ARG A 69 -1.68 10.16 12.78
N ALA A 70 -1.79 10.49 11.50
CA ALA A 70 -2.87 10.00 10.64
C ALA A 70 -2.85 8.48 10.47
N PHE A 71 -1.67 7.85 10.39
CA PHE A 71 -1.55 6.40 10.22
C PHE A 71 -2.27 5.61 11.32
N ARG A 72 -2.30 6.12 12.57
CA ARG A 72 -3.02 5.49 13.70
C ARG A 72 -4.53 5.38 13.46
N HIS A 73 -5.07 6.14 12.51
CA HIS A 73 -6.47 6.14 12.10
C HIS A 73 -6.70 5.54 10.71
N CYS A 74 -5.63 5.09 10.04
CA CYS A 74 -5.71 4.35 8.79
C CYS A 74 -5.96 2.86 9.06
N LYS A 75 -6.23 2.10 7.99
CA LYS A 75 -6.17 0.64 8.06
C LYS A 75 -4.77 0.22 8.52
N PRO A 76 -4.62 -0.83 9.35
CA PRO A 76 -3.32 -1.34 9.78
C PRO A 76 -2.62 -2.10 8.64
N LEU A 77 -2.49 -1.46 7.49
CA LEU A 77 -1.93 -1.98 6.26
C LEU A 77 -1.19 -0.85 5.55
N VAL A 78 0.08 -1.08 5.24
CA VAL A 78 0.92 -0.15 4.50
C VAL A 78 1.43 -0.82 3.23
N GLN A 79 1.64 -0.02 2.19
CA GLN A 79 2.25 -0.49 0.95
C GLN A 79 3.44 0.39 0.62
N ILE A 80 4.54 -0.25 0.22
CA ILE A 80 5.78 0.41 -0.14
C ILE A 80 6.02 0.20 -1.63
N ASP A 81 6.41 1.27 -2.31
CA ASP A 81 6.87 1.21 -3.69
C ASP A 81 8.17 2.02 -3.86
N GLY A 82 9.00 1.55 -4.79
CA GLY A 82 10.29 2.15 -5.12
C GLY A 82 10.28 2.69 -6.54
N THR A 83 10.88 3.87 -6.73
CA THR A 83 11.11 4.39 -8.07
C THR A 83 12.52 4.95 -8.18
N HIS A 84 13.25 4.52 -9.21
CA HIS A 84 14.56 5.05 -9.50
C HIS A 84 14.47 6.54 -9.81
N LEU A 85 15.33 7.32 -9.16
CA LEU A 85 15.55 8.72 -9.47
C LEU A 85 16.33 8.80 -10.78
N TYR A 86 15.88 9.65 -11.68
CA TYR A 86 16.59 9.92 -12.92
C TYR A 86 17.68 11.00 -12.68
N GLU A 87 18.60 11.12 -13.64
CA GLU A 87 19.58 12.22 -13.77
C GLU A 87 20.91 11.99 -13.00
N LYS A 88 21.51 13.03 -12.38
CA LYS A 88 22.92 13.02 -11.94
C LYS A 88 23.21 12.05 -10.80
N TYR A 89 22.27 11.90 -9.86
CA TYR A 89 22.40 11.03 -8.69
C TYR A 89 21.37 9.90 -8.77
N LYS A 90 21.86 8.69 -9.04
CA LYS A 90 21.05 7.49 -9.41
C LYS A 90 20.46 6.72 -8.22
N GLY A 91 19.92 7.44 -7.23
CA GLY A 91 19.29 6.82 -6.06
C GLY A 91 17.89 6.22 -6.35
N THR A 92 17.29 5.61 -5.35
CA THR A 92 15.89 5.16 -5.37
C THR A 92 15.09 5.94 -4.33
N LEU A 93 13.96 6.52 -4.75
CA LEU A 93 12.95 7.04 -3.86
C LEU A 93 12.02 5.90 -3.45
N LEU A 94 11.99 5.59 -2.15
CA LEU A 94 10.99 4.73 -1.53
C LEU A 94 9.88 5.59 -0.94
N VAL A 95 8.63 5.17 -1.18
CA VAL A 95 7.44 5.80 -0.61
C VAL A 95 6.61 4.72 0.07
N VAL A 96 6.26 4.95 1.34
CA VAL A 96 5.24 4.16 2.03
C VAL A 96 3.93 4.94 2.05
N VAL A 97 2.83 4.24 1.73
CA VAL A 97 1.49 4.78 1.85
C VAL A 97 0.64 3.90 2.76
N ALA A 98 -0.35 4.52 3.39
CA ALA A 98 -1.46 3.85 4.03
C ALA A 98 -2.76 4.21 3.32
N GLN A 99 -3.81 3.45 3.62
CA GLN A 99 -5.16 3.75 3.16
C GLN A 99 -6.06 4.06 4.36
N ASP A 100 -6.82 5.14 4.27
CA ASP A 100 -7.89 5.40 5.24
C ASP A 100 -9.13 4.54 4.98
N SER A 101 -10.11 4.64 5.88
CA SER A 101 -11.38 3.91 5.76
C SER A 101 -12.25 4.38 4.58
N ASN A 102 -11.97 5.55 4.00
CA ASN A 102 -12.63 6.08 2.80
C ASN A 102 -11.82 5.81 1.52
N GLN A 103 -10.91 4.85 1.55
CA GLN A 103 -10.09 4.44 0.42
C GLN A 103 -9.10 5.52 -0.09
N ASN A 104 -8.94 6.64 0.61
CA ASN A 104 -7.93 7.63 0.26
C ASN A 104 -6.54 7.05 0.55
N ILE A 105 -5.64 7.22 -0.41
CA ILE A 105 -4.23 6.86 -0.26
C ILE A 105 -3.49 8.04 0.36
N LEU A 106 -2.80 7.80 1.46
CA LEU A 106 -2.01 8.79 2.19
C LEU A 106 -0.55 8.35 2.22
N PRO A 107 0.38 9.11 1.62
CA PRO A 107 1.80 8.93 1.85
C PRO A 107 2.13 9.20 3.33
N ILE A 108 2.79 8.25 3.98
CA ILE A 108 3.10 8.34 5.43
C ILE A 108 4.59 8.42 5.74
N GLY A 109 5.45 8.22 4.75
CA GLY A 109 6.89 8.21 4.94
C GLY A 109 7.62 8.01 3.62
N PHE A 110 8.87 8.46 3.60
CA PHE A 110 9.68 8.52 2.40
C PHE A 110 11.13 8.21 2.74
N ALA A 111 11.86 7.68 1.77
CA ALA A 111 13.32 7.66 1.85
C ALA A 111 13.96 7.78 0.49
N ILE A 112 15.17 8.32 0.46
CA ILE A 112 16.07 8.21 -0.67
C ILE A 112 17.23 7.34 -0.21
N ILE A 113 17.49 6.29 -0.99
CA ILE A 113 18.57 5.32 -0.75
C ILE A 113 19.47 5.25 -1.99
N GLU A 114 20.74 4.89 -1.81
CA GLU A 114 21.73 4.81 -2.91
C GLU A 114 21.28 3.86 -4.04
N GLY A 115 20.55 2.80 -3.68
CA GLY A 115 19.94 1.85 -4.60
C GLY A 115 19.13 0.79 -3.85
N GLU A 116 18.43 -0.08 -4.57
CA GLU A 116 17.57 -1.13 -3.98
C GLU A 116 18.37 -2.32 -3.42
N THR A 117 19.34 -2.02 -2.56
CA THR A 117 20.19 -3.01 -1.86
C THR A 117 19.57 -3.43 -0.53
N ALA A 118 20.04 -4.55 0.03
CA ALA A 118 19.56 -5.03 1.33
C ALA A 118 19.81 -4.00 2.46
N ASP A 119 20.91 -3.24 2.39
CA ASP A 119 21.23 -2.18 3.36
C ASP A 119 20.28 -0.98 3.23
N GLY A 120 20.02 -0.51 2.00
CA GLY A 120 19.08 0.59 1.78
C GLY A 120 17.67 0.25 2.23
N TRP A 121 17.20 -0.97 1.93
CA TRP A 121 15.92 -1.47 2.42
C TRP A 121 15.89 -1.65 3.94
N HIS A 122 16.98 -2.12 4.55
CA HIS A 122 17.07 -2.26 5.99
C HIS A 122 16.99 -0.90 6.69
N PHE A 123 17.75 0.09 6.23
CA PHE A 123 17.68 1.47 6.71
C PHE A 123 16.24 2.02 6.64
N PHE A 124 15.55 1.81 5.50
CA PHE A 124 14.17 2.27 5.35
C PHE A 124 13.21 1.58 6.32
N LEU A 125 13.26 0.23 6.37
CA LEU A 125 12.36 -0.58 7.18
C LEU A 125 12.58 -0.38 8.68
N GLU A 126 13.82 -0.18 9.12
CA GLU A 126 14.15 0.13 10.51
C GLU A 126 13.54 1.46 10.95
N ASN A 127 13.78 2.52 10.17
CA ASN A 127 13.25 3.84 10.45
C ASN A 127 11.71 3.88 10.37
N LEU A 128 11.14 3.17 9.39
CA LEU A 128 9.69 3.05 9.23
C LEU A 128 9.06 2.43 10.48
N ARG A 129 9.61 1.31 10.97
CA ARG A 129 9.09 0.61 12.16
C ARG A 129 9.24 1.46 13.42
N LYS A 130 10.40 2.10 13.58
CA LYS A 130 10.75 2.86 14.77
C LYS A 130 9.91 4.13 14.93
N HIS A 131 9.57 4.79 13.83
CA HIS A 131 9.04 6.16 13.87
C HIS A 131 7.60 6.32 13.38
N VAL A 132 7.12 5.44 12.48
CA VAL A 132 5.82 5.63 11.82
C VAL A 132 4.89 4.45 12.13
N VAL A 133 5.34 3.24 11.83
CA VAL A 133 4.55 2.01 12.00
C VAL A 133 4.91 1.39 13.35
N THR A 134 4.57 2.08 14.43
CA THR A 134 4.95 1.65 15.79
C THR A 134 4.00 0.60 16.37
N GLN A 135 2.77 0.52 15.87
CA GLN A 135 1.77 -0.45 16.31
C GLN A 135 2.06 -1.86 15.77
N ASP A 136 1.67 -2.89 16.54
CA ASP A 136 1.77 -4.29 16.13
C ASP A 136 0.57 -4.72 15.28
N SER A 137 0.62 -5.94 14.74
CA SER A 137 -0.39 -6.52 13.85
C SER A 137 -0.65 -5.68 12.59
N VAL A 138 0.39 -5.09 12.02
CA VAL A 138 0.31 -4.32 10.77
C VAL A 138 0.69 -5.19 9.57
N GLY A 139 -0.12 -5.12 8.52
CA GLY A 139 0.24 -5.66 7.22
C GLY A 139 1.19 -4.74 6.46
N ILE A 140 2.19 -5.30 5.78
CA ILE A 140 3.11 -4.56 4.92
C ILE A 140 3.16 -5.21 3.53
N ILE A 141 2.94 -4.43 2.48
CA ILE A 141 2.89 -4.89 1.10
C ILE A 141 4.08 -4.30 0.33
N PHE A 142 4.83 -5.14 -0.37
CA PHE A 142 5.95 -4.72 -1.21
C PHE A 142 6.11 -5.58 -2.48
N ASP A 143 7.14 -5.29 -3.30
CA ASP A 143 7.59 -6.15 -4.40
C ASP A 143 8.34 -7.39 -3.85
N ARG A 144 8.26 -8.52 -4.55
CA ARG A 144 9.04 -9.74 -4.28
C ARG A 144 10.48 -9.59 -4.79
N HIS A 145 11.20 -8.56 -4.33
CA HIS A 145 12.62 -8.38 -4.63
C HIS A 145 13.50 -8.98 -3.52
N GLU A 146 14.60 -9.66 -3.88
CA GLU A 146 15.42 -10.40 -2.90
C GLU A 146 16.09 -9.48 -1.87
N SER A 147 16.43 -8.25 -2.26
CA SER A 147 16.97 -7.25 -1.32
C SER A 147 15.98 -6.88 -0.22
N ILE A 148 14.68 -6.87 -0.50
CA ILE A 148 13.63 -6.62 0.50
C ILE A 148 13.55 -7.81 1.46
N ASN A 149 13.54 -9.04 0.92
CA ASN A 149 13.52 -10.26 1.73
C ASN A 149 14.73 -10.33 2.68
N ALA A 150 15.92 -9.97 2.18
CA ALA A 150 17.13 -9.91 2.99
C ALA A 150 17.04 -8.86 4.10
N ALA A 151 16.47 -7.67 3.81
CA ALA A 151 16.26 -6.62 4.81
C ALA A 151 15.24 -7.03 5.89
N ILE A 152 14.15 -7.71 5.51
CA ILE A 152 13.15 -8.26 6.46
C ILE A 152 13.81 -9.26 7.40
N ARG A 153 14.60 -10.21 6.87
CA ARG A 153 15.33 -11.20 7.70
C ARG A 153 16.30 -10.54 8.70
N ARG A 154 16.89 -9.40 8.34
CA ARG A 154 17.78 -8.61 9.22
C ARG A 154 17.04 -7.74 10.24
N SER A 155 15.72 -7.60 10.14
CA SER A 155 14.94 -6.66 10.96
C SER A 155 14.58 -7.22 12.34
N ASN A 156 15.32 -8.19 12.88
CA ASN A 156 15.10 -8.78 14.21
C ASN A 156 13.62 -9.14 14.48
N ARG A 157 12.97 -9.77 13.48
CA ARG A 157 11.56 -10.20 13.53
C ARG A 157 10.54 -9.08 13.75
N GLN A 158 10.92 -7.81 13.58
CA GLN A 158 10.00 -6.67 13.72
C GLN A 158 8.93 -6.62 12.63
N TRP A 159 9.23 -7.21 11.47
CA TRP A 159 8.34 -7.34 10.32
C TRP A 159 7.76 -8.75 10.16
N GLU A 160 7.74 -9.53 11.24
CA GLU A 160 7.21 -10.90 11.29
C GLU A 160 6.07 -11.04 12.31
N PRO A 161 5.21 -12.07 12.16
CA PRO A 161 4.13 -12.31 13.11
C PRO A 161 4.67 -12.55 14.54
N PRO A 162 3.97 -12.06 15.58
CA PRO A 162 2.65 -11.38 15.54
C PRO A 162 2.74 -9.86 15.30
N LYS A 163 3.94 -9.28 15.18
CA LYS A 163 4.14 -7.83 15.10
C LYS A 163 3.76 -7.26 13.74
N ALA A 164 4.08 -7.96 12.67
CA ALA A 164 3.66 -7.57 11.34
C ALA A 164 3.48 -8.78 10.43
N PHE A 165 2.75 -8.58 9.34
CA PHE A 165 2.53 -9.60 8.32
C PHE A 165 3.00 -9.01 7.00
N TYR A 166 4.02 -9.60 6.39
CA TYR A 166 4.48 -9.13 5.09
C TYR A 166 3.84 -9.92 3.94
N MET A 167 3.48 -9.20 2.89
CA MET A 167 2.75 -9.70 1.73
C MET A 167 3.35 -9.11 0.46
N TYR A 168 3.16 -9.79 -0.64
CA TYR A 168 3.58 -9.37 -1.96
C TYR A 168 2.38 -8.86 -2.76
N CYS A 169 2.59 -7.72 -3.42
CA CYS A 169 1.63 -7.13 -4.31
C CYS A 169 1.38 -8.02 -5.54
N ILE A 170 0.13 -8.34 -5.86
CA ILE A 170 -0.23 -9.14 -7.04
C ILE A 170 0.28 -8.55 -8.35
N ARG A 171 0.29 -7.21 -8.48
CA ARG A 171 0.85 -6.56 -9.67
C ARG A 171 2.35 -6.83 -9.79
N HIS A 172 3.08 -6.82 -8.67
CA HIS A 172 4.50 -7.12 -8.66
C HIS A 172 4.78 -8.62 -8.86
N ILE A 173 3.98 -9.51 -8.26
CA ILE A 173 4.05 -10.95 -8.56
C ILE A 173 3.85 -11.17 -10.06
N ALA A 174 2.83 -10.58 -10.65
CA ALA A 174 2.54 -10.71 -12.07
C ALA A 174 3.64 -10.07 -12.95
N ALA A 175 4.15 -8.89 -12.60
CA ALA A 175 5.26 -8.26 -13.32
C ALA A 175 6.55 -9.11 -13.25
N ASN A 176 6.86 -9.69 -12.09
CA ASN A 176 7.98 -10.62 -11.92
C ASN A 176 7.78 -11.91 -12.74
N PHE A 177 6.56 -12.45 -12.76
CA PHE A 177 6.20 -13.59 -13.61
C PHE A 177 6.44 -13.26 -15.09
N LEU A 178 5.97 -12.09 -15.55
CA LEU A 178 6.17 -11.63 -16.92
C LEU A 178 7.66 -11.44 -17.24
N ARG A 179 8.43 -10.87 -16.32
CA ARG A 179 9.88 -10.69 -16.48
C ARG A 179 10.61 -12.04 -16.59
N ARG A 180 10.20 -13.03 -15.79
CA ARG A 180 10.82 -14.37 -15.75
C ARG A 180 10.48 -15.19 -17.00
N PHE A 181 9.21 -15.29 -17.35
CA PHE A 181 8.73 -16.21 -18.39
C PHE A 181 8.47 -15.54 -19.74
N LYS A 182 8.40 -14.20 -19.79
CA LYS A 182 8.14 -13.42 -21.02
C LYS A 182 6.85 -13.85 -21.75
N THR A 183 5.81 -14.22 -21.00
CA THR A 183 4.51 -14.70 -21.50
C THR A 183 3.35 -13.74 -21.13
N PRO A 184 3.08 -12.69 -21.95
CA PRO A 184 2.08 -11.66 -21.63
C PRO A 184 0.66 -12.18 -21.39
N TYR A 185 0.26 -13.26 -22.08
CA TYR A 185 -1.08 -13.84 -21.92
C TYR A 185 -1.23 -14.54 -20.57
N LEU A 186 -0.20 -15.26 -20.11
CA LEU A 186 -0.24 -16.00 -18.84
C LEU A 186 -0.16 -15.07 -17.64
N HIS A 187 0.54 -13.94 -17.77
CA HIS A 187 0.51 -12.85 -16.77
C HIS A 187 -0.92 -12.43 -16.40
N LYS A 188 -1.86 -12.37 -17.37
CA LYS A 188 -3.26 -11.99 -17.10
C LYS A 188 -3.98 -13.02 -16.23
N LEU A 189 -3.63 -14.30 -16.33
CA LEU A 189 -4.17 -15.35 -15.45
C LEU A 189 -3.69 -15.15 -14.01
N VAL A 190 -2.40 -14.86 -13.81
CA VAL A 190 -1.83 -14.55 -12.49
C VAL A 190 -2.56 -13.37 -11.84
N VAL A 191 -2.78 -12.29 -12.59
CA VAL A 191 -3.56 -11.15 -12.09
C VAL A 191 -4.96 -11.60 -11.69
N ARG A 192 -5.69 -12.32 -12.55
CA ARG A 192 -7.06 -12.79 -12.23
C ARG A 192 -7.11 -13.69 -11.00
N MET A 193 -6.10 -14.54 -10.78
CA MET A 193 -5.98 -15.35 -9.56
C MET A 193 -5.96 -14.46 -8.32
N GLY A 194 -5.10 -13.44 -8.27
CA GLY A 194 -5.04 -12.57 -7.09
C GLY A 194 -6.25 -11.64 -6.90
N TYR A 195 -7.10 -11.47 -7.92
CA TYR A 195 -8.38 -10.76 -7.82
C TYR A 195 -9.58 -11.68 -7.54
N SER A 196 -9.38 -13.00 -7.50
CA SER A 196 -10.45 -13.96 -7.23
C SER A 196 -10.95 -13.79 -5.80
N ARG A 197 -12.27 -13.62 -5.64
CA ARG A 197 -12.89 -13.40 -4.31
C ARG A 197 -13.16 -14.71 -3.58
N ILE A 198 -13.27 -15.78 -4.34
CA ILE A 198 -13.55 -17.13 -3.83
C ILE A 198 -12.53 -18.14 -4.37
N GLU A 199 -12.36 -19.22 -3.62
CA GLU A 199 -11.38 -20.25 -3.91
C GLU A 199 -11.66 -21.00 -5.22
N SER A 200 -12.92 -21.21 -5.57
CA SER A 200 -13.29 -21.83 -6.84
C SER A 200 -12.84 -21.00 -8.06
N GLU A 201 -13.03 -19.68 -8.03
CA GLU A 201 -12.54 -18.77 -9.07
C GLU A 201 -11.01 -18.81 -9.19
N PHE A 202 -10.32 -18.79 -8.04
CA PHE A 202 -8.86 -18.91 -8.01
C PHE A 202 -8.41 -20.21 -8.67
N ASN A 203 -9.02 -21.35 -8.28
CA ASN A 203 -8.68 -22.67 -8.78
C ASN A 203 -8.94 -22.79 -10.29
N ILE A 204 -10.02 -22.20 -10.81
CA ILE A 204 -10.27 -22.15 -12.26
C ILE A 204 -9.12 -21.47 -13.00
N HIS A 205 -8.62 -20.35 -12.48
CA HIS A 205 -7.50 -19.63 -13.09
C HIS A 205 -6.16 -20.36 -12.91
N TYR A 206 -5.94 -20.98 -11.75
CA TYR A 206 -4.77 -21.80 -11.47
C TYR A 206 -4.68 -23.01 -12.40
N GLU A 207 -5.76 -23.77 -12.58
CA GLU A 207 -5.79 -24.93 -13.48
C GLU A 207 -5.59 -24.51 -14.94
N ARG A 208 -6.17 -23.39 -15.37
CA ARG A 208 -5.91 -22.83 -16.71
C ARG A 208 -4.44 -22.48 -16.92
N LEU A 209 -3.73 -22.07 -15.87
CA LEU A 209 -2.29 -21.79 -15.94
C LEU A 209 -1.49 -23.10 -15.94
N ARG A 210 -1.85 -24.07 -15.09
CA ARG A 210 -1.24 -25.39 -15.01
C ARG A 210 -1.28 -26.13 -16.34
N GLN A 211 -2.41 -26.08 -17.04
CA GLN A 211 -2.59 -26.67 -18.38
C GLN A 211 -1.60 -26.11 -19.42
N ARG A 212 -0.96 -24.97 -19.17
CA ARG A 212 0.04 -24.39 -20.06
C ARG A 212 1.45 -24.87 -19.74
N GLY A 213 1.68 -25.42 -18.55
CA GLY A 213 2.95 -25.97 -18.10
C GLY A 213 3.12 -25.87 -16.58
N GLU A 214 3.58 -26.95 -15.96
CA GLU A 214 3.75 -27.03 -14.50
C GLU A 214 4.80 -26.04 -13.97
N VAL A 215 5.82 -25.73 -14.76
CA VAL A 215 6.85 -24.73 -14.42
C VAL A 215 6.27 -23.36 -14.02
N TYR A 216 5.11 -22.97 -14.57
CA TYR A 216 4.47 -21.72 -14.23
C TYR A 216 3.82 -21.75 -12.84
N THR A 217 3.16 -22.88 -12.51
CA THR A 217 2.53 -23.07 -11.21
C THR A 217 3.55 -23.34 -10.13
N ASP A 218 4.62 -24.09 -10.43
CA ASP A 218 5.70 -24.36 -9.48
C ASP A 218 6.36 -23.06 -8.99
N TRP A 219 6.65 -22.14 -9.91
CA TRP A 219 7.20 -20.84 -9.57
C TRP A 219 6.26 -19.99 -8.70
N LEU A 220 4.94 -20.10 -8.90
CA LEU A 220 3.96 -19.40 -8.07
C LEU A 220 3.79 -20.06 -6.71
N ASN A 221 3.91 -21.38 -6.62
CA ASN A 221 3.79 -22.16 -5.39
C ASN A 221 4.96 -21.92 -4.41
N GLU A 222 6.09 -21.40 -4.90
CA GLU A 222 7.14 -20.85 -4.03
C GLU A 222 6.67 -19.68 -3.16
N ILE A 223 5.56 -19.03 -3.55
CA ILE A 223 4.96 -17.92 -2.83
C ILE A 223 3.68 -18.42 -2.15
N SER A 224 3.71 -18.58 -0.82
CA SER A 224 2.51 -18.98 -0.07
C SER A 224 1.32 -18.09 -0.40
N ARG A 225 0.15 -18.69 -0.62
CA ARG A 225 -1.06 -18.00 -1.07
C ARG A 225 -1.50 -16.89 -0.11
N GLU A 226 -1.30 -17.05 1.21
CA GLU A 226 -1.65 -16.02 2.19
C GLU A 226 -0.81 -14.74 2.04
N LYS A 227 0.31 -14.80 1.31
CA LYS A 227 1.16 -13.64 1.04
C LYS A 227 0.73 -12.85 -0.19
N TRP A 228 -0.32 -13.24 -0.91
CA TRP A 228 -0.74 -12.56 -2.13
C TRP A 228 -1.80 -11.51 -1.81
N VAL A 229 -1.52 -10.24 -2.10
CA VAL A 229 -2.47 -9.15 -1.83
C VAL A 229 -2.60 -8.18 -3.00
N ILE A 230 -3.82 -7.69 -3.20
CA ILE A 230 -4.12 -6.61 -4.14
C ILE A 230 -3.58 -5.29 -3.58
N ALA A 231 -2.71 -4.65 -4.36
CA ALA A 231 -2.15 -3.35 -4.02
C ALA A 231 -3.10 -2.19 -4.35
N TYR A 232 -2.93 -1.09 -3.62
CA TYR A 232 -3.42 0.23 -3.96
C TYR A 232 -2.60 0.83 -5.11
N ASP A 233 -3.23 1.66 -5.95
CA ASP A 233 -2.51 2.31 -7.05
C ASP A 233 -1.72 3.52 -6.52
N ILE A 234 -0.42 3.31 -6.26
CA ILE A 234 0.46 4.31 -5.67
C ILE A 234 1.10 5.12 -6.79
N LEU A 235 0.51 6.28 -7.07
CA LEU A 235 1.16 7.45 -7.65
C LEU A 235 1.98 7.25 -8.95
N LYS A 236 1.39 7.66 -10.09
CA LYS A 236 2.13 8.04 -11.29
C LYS A 236 2.45 9.54 -11.22
N SER A 237 3.70 9.93 -10.96
CA SER A 237 4.34 11.24 -11.29
C SER A 237 4.95 12.05 -10.12
N VAL A 238 6.20 11.74 -9.74
CA VAL A 238 7.25 12.72 -9.35
C VAL A 238 8.60 12.01 -9.55
N ARG A 239 9.27 12.15 -10.70
CA ARG A 239 10.50 11.37 -11.00
C ARG A 239 11.72 12.20 -11.43
N ASN A 240 11.56 13.51 -11.64
CA ASN A 240 12.57 14.37 -12.29
C ASN A 240 12.85 15.66 -11.48
N LEU A 241 13.02 15.57 -10.16
CA LEU A 241 13.30 16.74 -9.31
C LEU A 241 14.59 16.54 -8.51
N PRO A 242 15.39 17.61 -8.28
CA PRO A 242 16.47 17.60 -7.28
C PRO A 242 15.98 17.19 -5.90
N ILE A 243 16.84 16.60 -5.08
CA ILE A 243 16.43 16.00 -3.79
C ILE A 243 15.71 17.02 -2.89
N THR A 244 16.30 18.19 -2.64
CA THR A 244 15.66 19.20 -1.78
C THR A 244 14.36 19.71 -2.41
N ALA A 245 14.28 19.80 -3.73
CA ALA A 245 13.02 20.12 -4.41
C ALA A 245 11.97 19.00 -4.25
N LEU A 246 12.39 17.73 -4.26
CA LEU A 246 11.54 16.57 -4.03
C LEU A 246 11.02 16.55 -2.60
N VAL A 247 11.90 16.71 -1.60
CA VAL A 247 11.50 16.74 -0.20
C VAL A 247 10.58 17.95 0.07
N ARG A 248 10.91 19.14 -0.46
CA ARG A 248 10.02 20.32 -0.43
C ARG A 248 8.68 20.06 -1.10
N ALA A 249 8.67 19.42 -2.27
CA ALA A 249 7.43 19.08 -2.97
C ALA A 249 6.57 18.13 -2.14
N THR A 250 7.17 17.14 -1.46
CA THR A 250 6.42 16.26 -0.53
C THR A 250 5.81 17.06 0.62
N TYR A 251 6.56 18.01 1.19
CA TYR A 251 6.06 18.88 2.26
C TYR A 251 4.85 19.71 1.82
N PHE A 252 4.97 20.49 0.73
CA PHE A 252 3.90 21.38 0.29
C PHE A 252 2.67 20.61 -0.20
N ARG A 253 2.84 19.52 -0.95
CA ARG A 253 1.72 18.69 -1.42
C ARG A 253 0.98 18.03 -0.28
N LEU A 254 1.70 17.57 0.76
CA LEU A 254 1.04 17.00 1.94
C LEU A 254 0.36 18.08 2.77
N ALA A 255 0.95 19.26 2.94
CA ALA A 255 0.30 20.37 3.62
C ALA A 255 -1.04 20.76 2.95
N GLU A 256 -1.04 20.87 1.61
CA GLU A 256 -2.25 21.13 0.82
C GLU A 256 -3.27 19.99 0.97
N LEU A 257 -2.82 18.73 0.89
CA LEU A 257 -3.67 17.56 1.07
C LEU A 257 -4.35 17.57 2.44
N PHE A 258 -3.60 17.79 3.52
CA PHE A 258 -4.14 17.83 4.88
C PHE A 258 -5.09 18.99 5.09
N ALA A 259 -4.79 20.17 4.56
CA ALA A 259 -5.69 21.33 4.63
C ALA A 259 -7.02 21.03 3.94
N ARG A 260 -6.97 20.53 2.70
CA ARG A 260 -8.17 20.17 1.94
C ARG A 260 -8.98 19.07 2.62
N LYS A 261 -8.32 17.99 3.07
CA LYS A 261 -8.99 16.87 3.77
C LYS A 261 -9.57 17.29 5.12
N GLY A 262 -8.92 18.22 5.82
CA GLY A 262 -9.44 18.83 7.04
C GLY A 262 -10.75 19.58 6.77
N CYS A 263 -10.80 20.40 5.72
CA CYS A 263 -12.02 21.10 5.31
C CYS A 263 -13.14 20.14 4.91
N GLU A 264 -12.84 19.10 4.11
CA GLU A 264 -13.80 18.06 3.73
C GLU A 264 -14.38 17.35 4.98
N ALA A 265 -13.52 16.94 5.92
CA ALA A 265 -13.96 16.27 7.14
C ALA A 265 -14.81 17.18 8.04
N TYR A 266 -14.44 18.45 8.18
CA TYR A 266 -15.19 19.43 8.97
C TYR A 266 -16.58 19.68 8.40
N ALA A 267 -16.68 19.92 7.08
CA ALA A 267 -17.95 20.15 6.41
C ALA A 267 -18.91 18.95 6.59
N ARG A 268 -18.39 17.73 6.49
CA ARG A 268 -19.17 16.51 6.68
C ARG A 268 -19.66 16.33 8.10
N LYS A 269 -18.80 16.59 9.09
CA LYS A 269 -19.20 16.56 10.50
C LYS A 269 -20.32 17.58 10.77
N LYS A 270 -20.22 18.77 10.19
CA LYS A 270 -21.26 19.81 10.27
C LYS A 270 -22.58 19.38 9.63
N ALA A 271 -22.53 18.62 8.54
CA ALA A 271 -23.71 18.06 7.86
C ALA A 271 -24.30 16.81 8.54
N GLY A 272 -23.74 16.35 9.67
CA GLY A 272 -24.26 15.21 10.43
C GLY A 272 -23.94 13.83 9.84
N HIS A 273 -23.01 13.74 8.88
CA HIS A 273 -22.61 12.45 8.33
C HIS A 273 -21.80 11.62 9.34
N ILE A 274 -22.21 10.37 9.56
CA ILE A 274 -21.56 9.41 10.46
C ILE A 274 -20.53 8.55 9.72
N PHE A 275 -20.82 8.18 8.47
CA PHE A 275 -19.97 7.32 7.64
C PHE A 275 -19.36 8.06 6.45
N PHE A 276 -18.29 7.49 5.88
CA PHE A 276 -17.65 8.00 4.67
C PHE A 276 -18.47 7.73 3.41
N ASP A 277 -18.35 8.60 2.39
CA ASP A 277 -19.23 8.55 1.21
C ASP A 277 -19.12 7.22 0.47
N ALA A 278 -17.90 6.72 0.26
CA ALA A 278 -17.70 5.46 -0.43
C ALA A 278 -18.45 4.29 0.26
N MET A 279 -18.47 4.29 1.60
CA MET A 279 -19.18 3.29 2.38
C MET A 279 -20.70 3.51 2.31
N THR A 280 -21.17 4.74 2.49
CA THR A 280 -22.60 5.08 2.42
C THR A 280 -23.18 4.74 1.06
N THR A 281 -22.52 5.13 -0.04
CA THR A 281 -22.93 4.80 -1.40
C THR A 281 -22.97 3.29 -1.61
N ARG A 282 -21.95 2.56 -1.15
CA ARG A 282 -21.88 1.11 -1.35
C ARG A 282 -22.95 0.35 -0.56
N LEU A 283 -23.22 0.75 0.69
CA LEU A 283 -24.32 0.20 1.49
C LEU A 283 -25.68 0.49 0.86
N GLN A 284 -25.90 1.72 0.37
CA GLN A 284 -27.13 2.07 -0.34
C GLN A 284 -27.33 1.22 -1.60
N SER A 285 -26.28 1.07 -2.42
CA SER A 285 -26.32 0.21 -3.60
C SER A 285 -26.59 -1.26 -3.24
N ASN A 286 -25.94 -1.80 -2.20
CA ASN A 286 -26.18 -3.17 -1.73
C ASN A 286 -27.62 -3.35 -1.23
N LYS A 287 -28.17 -2.35 -0.51
CA LYS A 287 -29.56 -2.34 -0.03
C LYS A 287 -30.57 -2.23 -1.16
N GLN A 288 -30.23 -1.53 -2.24
CA GLN A 288 -31.08 -1.49 -3.43
C GLN A 288 -31.05 -2.82 -4.17
N ALA A 289 -29.85 -3.40 -4.35
CA ALA A 289 -29.66 -4.68 -5.01
C ALA A 289 -30.24 -5.87 -4.22
N SER A 290 -30.41 -5.75 -2.91
CA SER A 290 -30.97 -6.80 -2.06
C SER A 290 -32.48 -6.99 -2.24
N ARG A 291 -33.18 -6.02 -2.85
CA ARG A 291 -34.64 -6.06 -3.02
C ARG A 291 -35.13 -7.16 -3.96
N ASN A 292 -34.27 -7.59 -4.88
CA ASN A 292 -34.59 -8.64 -5.87
C ASN A 292 -34.13 -10.03 -5.42
N LEU A 293 -33.88 -10.22 -4.12
CA LEU A 293 -33.38 -11.46 -3.56
C LEU A 293 -34.46 -12.15 -2.72
N CYS A 294 -34.66 -13.44 -2.96
CA CYS A 294 -35.51 -14.29 -2.14
C CYS A 294 -34.66 -15.00 -1.08
N VAL A 295 -35.13 -15.06 0.16
CA VAL A 295 -34.40 -15.70 1.28
C VAL A 295 -35.19 -16.89 1.80
N THR A 296 -34.55 -18.05 1.80
CA THR A 296 -35.06 -19.28 2.40
C THR A 296 -34.24 -19.64 3.63
N VAL A 297 -34.89 -19.87 4.76
CA VAL A 297 -34.23 -20.32 5.99
C VAL A 297 -33.94 -21.80 5.87
N PHE A 298 -32.66 -22.19 5.92
CA PHE A 298 -32.25 -23.59 5.84
C PHE A 298 -31.97 -24.18 7.23
N ASP A 299 -31.33 -23.39 8.11
CA ASP A 299 -31.08 -23.75 9.50
C ASP A 299 -31.16 -22.51 10.39
N ARG A 300 -32.21 -22.45 11.23
CA ARG A 300 -32.44 -21.34 12.15
C ARG A 300 -31.48 -21.32 13.33
N GLN A 301 -31.01 -22.49 13.81
CA GLN A 301 -30.11 -22.56 14.97
C GLN A 301 -28.70 -22.10 14.60
N ASN A 302 -28.26 -22.43 13.39
CA ASN A 302 -26.94 -22.05 12.87
C ASN A 302 -26.95 -20.77 12.01
N GLU A 303 -28.09 -20.08 11.94
CA GLU A 303 -28.30 -18.86 11.14
C GLU A 303 -27.81 -19.01 9.69
N THR A 304 -28.20 -20.12 9.06
CA THR A 304 -27.84 -20.47 7.69
C THR A 304 -29.04 -20.30 6.76
N PHE A 305 -28.82 -19.54 5.68
CA PHE A 305 -29.84 -19.11 4.75
C PHE A 305 -29.38 -19.39 3.32
N LEU A 306 -30.35 -19.70 2.45
CA LEU A 306 -30.16 -19.73 1.01
C LEU A 306 -30.78 -18.46 0.42
N VAL A 307 -29.99 -17.72 -0.36
CA VAL A 307 -30.42 -16.48 -0.99
C VAL A 307 -30.40 -16.67 -2.50
N GLN A 308 -31.54 -16.49 -3.15
CA GLN A 308 -31.68 -16.65 -4.60
C GLN A 308 -31.89 -15.29 -5.27
N ASP A 309 -31.11 -14.99 -6.30
CA ASP A 309 -31.32 -13.82 -7.15
C ASP A 309 -32.39 -14.13 -8.20
N VAL A 310 -33.52 -13.42 -8.11
CA VAL A 310 -34.72 -13.66 -8.92
C VAL A 310 -34.46 -13.42 -10.41
N ASN A 311 -33.42 -12.65 -10.77
CA ASN A 311 -33.16 -12.29 -12.17
C ASN A 311 -32.40 -13.37 -12.94
N ASN A 312 -31.57 -14.17 -12.24
CA ASN A 312 -30.69 -15.14 -12.88
C ASN A 312 -30.74 -16.53 -12.23
N ASN A 313 -31.62 -16.73 -11.24
CA ASN A 313 -31.77 -17.96 -10.45
C ASN A 313 -30.49 -18.44 -9.76
N GLN A 314 -29.51 -17.57 -9.57
CA GLN A 314 -28.26 -17.92 -8.90
C GLN A 314 -28.47 -17.93 -7.38
N GLU A 315 -27.96 -18.97 -6.73
CA GLU A 315 -28.13 -19.19 -5.30
C GLU A 315 -26.82 -18.96 -4.54
N TYR A 316 -26.95 -18.40 -3.35
CA TYR A 316 -25.84 -18.08 -2.46
C TYR A 316 -26.19 -18.51 -1.04
N LYS A 317 -25.32 -19.28 -0.41
CA LYS A 317 -25.39 -19.55 1.02
C LYS A 317 -24.91 -18.33 1.80
N VAL A 318 -25.64 -17.98 2.85
CA VAL A 318 -25.27 -16.97 3.84
C VAL A 318 -25.28 -17.60 5.22
N GLN A 319 -24.22 -17.37 6.00
CA GLN A 319 -24.11 -17.81 7.40
C GLN A 319 -23.81 -16.57 8.25
N LEU A 320 -24.83 -16.04 8.93
CA LEU A 320 -24.71 -14.75 9.65
C LEU A 320 -23.71 -14.85 10.80
N ARG A 321 -23.82 -15.90 11.63
CA ARG A 321 -22.91 -16.15 12.77
C ARG A 321 -21.43 -16.16 12.39
N GLN A 322 -21.11 -16.69 11.21
CA GLN A 322 -19.75 -16.79 10.69
C GLN A 322 -19.33 -15.59 9.84
N ARG A 323 -20.23 -14.62 9.61
CA ARG A 323 -20.04 -13.49 8.67
C ARG A 323 -19.57 -13.98 7.29
N TYR A 324 -20.23 -15.02 6.79
CA TYR A 324 -19.86 -15.70 5.56
C TYR A 324 -20.99 -15.59 4.52
N CYS A 325 -20.60 -15.39 3.26
CA CYS A 325 -21.48 -15.48 2.11
C CYS A 325 -20.74 -16.07 0.90
N ASP A 326 -21.37 -16.94 0.12
CA ASP A 326 -20.72 -17.55 -1.06
C ASP A 326 -20.23 -16.53 -2.10
N CYS A 327 -20.73 -15.29 -2.09
CA CYS A 327 -20.20 -14.24 -2.98
C CYS A 327 -18.81 -13.70 -2.59
N GLY A 328 -18.32 -13.99 -1.38
CA GLY A 328 -17.01 -13.52 -0.88
C GLY A 328 -16.96 -12.07 -0.40
N ASP A 329 -17.96 -11.25 -0.73
CA ASP A 329 -17.95 -9.80 -0.47
C ASP A 329 -17.82 -9.45 1.01
N ILE A 330 -18.56 -10.10 1.92
CA ILE A 330 -18.48 -9.76 3.36
C ILE A 330 -17.14 -10.21 3.97
N GLN A 331 -16.54 -11.27 3.43
CA GLN A 331 -15.23 -11.76 3.83
C GLN A 331 -14.12 -10.81 3.40
N THR A 332 -14.20 -10.26 2.19
CA THR A 332 -13.22 -9.32 1.62
C THR A 332 -13.42 -7.90 2.12
N ASP A 333 -14.62 -7.35 1.95
CA ASP A 333 -14.91 -5.95 2.16
C ASP A 333 -15.21 -5.63 3.65
N ARG A 334 -15.50 -6.65 4.46
CA ARG A 334 -15.80 -6.56 5.91
C ARG A 334 -17.06 -5.76 6.27
N TYR A 335 -17.96 -5.57 5.30
CA TYR A 335 -19.30 -5.03 5.52
C TYR A 335 -20.36 -5.85 4.76
N PRO A 336 -21.66 -5.70 5.10
CA PRO A 336 -22.72 -6.51 4.50
C PRO A 336 -22.79 -6.38 2.98
N CYS A 337 -22.75 -7.52 2.29
CA CYS A 337 -23.09 -7.61 0.88
C CYS A 337 -24.61 -7.61 0.69
N ARG A 338 -25.09 -7.49 -0.56
CA ARG A 338 -26.53 -7.51 -0.86
C ARG A 338 -27.26 -8.75 -0.31
N HIS A 339 -26.61 -9.92 -0.31
CA HIS A 339 -27.20 -11.17 0.20
C HIS A 339 -27.35 -11.14 1.72
N VAL A 340 -26.33 -10.65 2.44
CA VAL A 340 -26.40 -10.50 3.90
C VAL A 340 -27.47 -9.48 4.29
N ILE A 341 -27.59 -8.36 3.56
CA ILE A 341 -28.64 -7.35 3.79
C ILE A 341 -30.04 -7.95 3.58
N ALA A 342 -30.23 -8.76 2.53
CA ALA A 342 -31.51 -9.45 2.30
C ALA A 342 -31.87 -10.37 3.47
N VAL A 343 -30.90 -11.14 3.98
CA VAL A 343 -31.09 -12.01 5.14
C VAL A 343 -31.42 -11.19 6.39
N CYS A 344 -30.65 -10.15 6.71
CA CYS A 344 -30.95 -9.29 7.87
C CYS A 344 -32.36 -8.69 7.77
N SER A 345 -32.75 -8.24 6.57
CA SER A 345 -34.09 -7.70 6.33
C SER A 345 -35.18 -8.74 6.52
N SER A 346 -34.97 -9.99 6.09
CA SER A 346 -35.94 -11.08 6.25
C SER A 346 -36.07 -11.55 7.71
N GLN A 347 -35.01 -11.38 8.50
CA GLN A 347 -34.98 -11.75 9.92
C GLN A 347 -35.30 -10.58 10.87
N ASN A 348 -35.56 -9.37 10.36
CA ASN A 348 -35.73 -8.15 11.15
C ASN A 348 -34.54 -7.85 12.07
N ILE A 349 -33.33 -7.96 11.53
CA ILE A 349 -32.06 -7.63 12.21
C ILE A 349 -31.57 -6.29 11.64
N ASP A 350 -31.36 -5.30 12.52
CA ASP A 350 -30.83 -3.97 12.17
C ASP A 350 -29.31 -3.94 11.94
#